data_AF-A0A3D0NV20-F1
#
_entry.id   AF-A0A3D0NV20-F1
#
_cell.length_a   1.000
_cell.length_b   1.000
_cell.length_c   1.000
_cell.angle_alpha   90.00
_cell.angle_beta   90.00
_cell.angle_gamma   90.00
#
_symmetry.space_group_name_H-M   'P 1'
#
loop_
_entity.id
_entity.type
_entity.pdbx_description
1 polymer ?
#
loop_
_entity_poly.entity_id
_entity_poly.type
_entity_poly.pdbx_seq_one_letter_code
_entity_poly.pdbx_strand_id
1 'polypeptide(L)'
;MVQGYKDNATVTFKPKAAVNYEIRVAVKDANGKIERKDMTLVVKKPLANTSKLNLDTIKLGEKVKVRCFAQNGETPYTFSVQYKKSTAEKWVNLAVNSTNNIFVLKPTSATTYDIRVTAKSPDGQVAKKTLTLTVTK
;
A
#
# COMPACT_ATOMS: atom_id res chain seq x y z
N MET A 1 -18.08 -21.86 11.78
CA MET A 1 -18.77 -21.31 12.97
C MET A 1 -17.73 -20.65 13.85
N VAL A 2 -17.87 -19.36 14.15
CA VAL A 2 -16.88 -18.61 14.95
C VAL A 2 -17.13 -18.76 16.45
N GLN A 3 -18.40 -18.87 16.86
CA GLN A 3 -18.81 -19.12 18.24
C GLN A 3 -20.20 -19.78 18.28
N GLY A 4 -20.50 -20.54 19.32
CA GLY A 4 -21.87 -20.97 19.68
C GLY A 4 -22.53 -20.04 20.68
N TYR A 5 -23.78 -20.34 21.07
CA TYR A 5 -24.52 -19.56 22.08
C TYR A 5 -23.73 -19.49 23.38
N LYS A 6 -23.49 -18.27 23.85
CA LYS A 6 -22.79 -17.95 25.10
C LYS A 6 -23.32 -16.62 25.64
N ASP A 7 -23.16 -16.41 26.95
CA ASP A 7 -23.64 -15.21 27.63
C ASP A 7 -22.71 -13.99 27.45
N ASN A 8 -21.62 -14.13 26.68
CA ASN A 8 -20.73 -13.02 26.34
C ASN A 8 -21.22 -12.30 25.07
N ALA A 9 -21.37 -10.97 25.15
CA ALA A 9 -21.86 -10.17 24.03
C ALA A 9 -20.81 -9.91 22.93
N THR A 10 -19.60 -10.44 23.05
CA THR A 10 -18.46 -10.12 22.17
C THR A 10 -17.83 -11.35 21.55
N VAL A 11 -17.50 -11.24 20.26
CA VAL A 11 -16.81 -12.27 19.48
C VAL A 11 -15.69 -11.65 18.68
N THR A 12 -14.50 -12.24 18.74
CA THR A 12 -13.39 -11.85 17.87
C THR A 12 -13.37 -12.74 16.63
N PHE A 13 -13.51 -12.11 15.47
CA PHE A 13 -13.33 -12.75 14.17
C PHE A 13 -12.10 -12.13 13.48
N LYS A 14 -11.15 -12.98 13.07
CA LYS A 14 -9.97 -12.56 12.27
C LYS A 14 -10.14 -13.08 10.84
N PRO A 15 -10.51 -12.22 9.89
CA PRO A 15 -10.59 -12.60 8.47
C PRO A 15 -9.27 -13.19 7.99
N LYS A 16 -9.36 -14.26 7.18
CA LYS A 16 -8.18 -14.92 6.60
C LYS A 16 -7.93 -14.54 5.13
N ALA A 17 -8.92 -13.93 4.48
CA ALA A 17 -8.85 -13.53 3.09
C ALA A 17 -9.45 -12.14 2.90
N ALA A 18 -8.97 -11.42 1.88
CA ALA A 18 -9.55 -10.16 1.45
C ALA A 18 -10.74 -10.44 0.51
N VAL A 19 -11.88 -10.72 1.13
CA VAL A 19 -13.17 -11.02 0.48
C VAL A 19 -14.30 -10.37 1.28
N ASN A 20 -15.50 -10.39 0.72
CA ASN A 20 -16.71 -10.04 1.46
C ASN A 20 -17.09 -11.23 2.35
N TYR A 21 -17.33 -10.96 3.62
CA TYR A 21 -17.87 -11.92 4.58
C TYR A 21 -19.30 -11.55 4.91
N GLU A 22 -20.19 -12.54 4.88
CA GLU A 22 -21.49 -12.45 5.52
C GLU A 22 -21.36 -12.94 6.96
N ILE A 23 -21.70 -12.06 7.90
CA ILE A 23 -21.68 -12.33 9.33
C ILE A 23 -23.13 -12.43 9.79
N ARG A 24 -23.50 -13.62 10.27
CA ARG A 24 -24.80 -13.88 10.87
C ARG A 24 -24.67 -13.96 12.38
N VAL A 25 -25.41 -13.12 13.09
CA VAL A 25 -25.58 -13.19 14.54
C VAL A 25 -26.92 -13.83 14.82
N ALA A 26 -26.94 -14.83 15.69
CA ALA A 26 -28.17 -15.48 16.15
C ALA A 26 -28.28 -15.32 17.67
N VAL A 27 -29.44 -14.90 18.14
CA VAL A 27 -29.77 -14.83 19.58
C VAL A 27 -30.85 -15.86 19.87
N LYS A 28 -30.78 -16.49 21.04
CA LYS A 28 -31.76 -17.45 21.51
C LYS A 28 -32.26 -17.01 22.89
N ASP A 29 -33.58 -16.88 23.06
CA ASP A 29 -34.15 -16.58 24.37
C ASP A 29 -34.32 -17.85 25.23
N ALA A 30 -34.70 -17.67 26.50
CA ALA A 30 -34.92 -18.77 27.44
C ALA A 30 -36.06 -19.72 27.02
N ASN A 31 -37.03 -19.22 26.25
CA ASN A 31 -38.14 -20.00 25.71
C ASN A 31 -37.74 -20.79 24.45
N GLY A 32 -36.51 -20.61 23.97
CA GLY A 32 -35.96 -21.29 22.81
C GLY A 32 -36.22 -20.59 21.48
N LYS A 33 -36.85 -19.41 21.47
CA LYS A 33 -37.04 -18.62 20.25
C LYS A 33 -35.70 -18.10 19.75
N ILE A 34 -35.46 -18.19 18.45
CA ILE A 34 -34.21 -17.75 17.81
C ILE A 34 -34.51 -16.61 16.82
N GLU A 35 -33.78 -15.50 16.95
CA GLU A 35 -33.77 -14.41 15.97
C GLU A 35 -32.38 -14.29 15.34
N ARG A 36 -32.31 -13.79 14.10
CA ARG A 36 -31.05 -13.67 13.33
C ARG A 36 -30.91 -12.30 12.70
N LYS A 37 -29.67 -11.81 12.61
CA LYS A 37 -29.32 -10.61 11.86
C LYS A 37 -28.06 -10.85 11.05
N ASP A 38 -28.12 -10.49 9.78
CA ASP A 38 -27.00 -10.58 8.86
C ASP A 38 -26.34 -9.21 8.65
N MET A 39 -25.03 -9.21 8.50
CA MET A 39 -24.20 -8.04 8.26
C MET A 39 -23.12 -8.39 7.24
N THR A 40 -22.70 -7.40 6.45
CA THR A 40 -21.59 -7.58 5.50
C THR A 40 -20.32 -6.92 6.04
N LEU A 41 -19.22 -7.66 6.04
CA LEU A 41 -17.88 -7.14 6.29
C LEU A 41 -17.07 -7.23 5.00
N VAL A 42 -16.66 -6.08 4.46
CA VAL A 42 -15.79 -6.00 3.29
C VAL A 42 -14.33 -5.96 3.74
N VAL A 43 -13.55 -6.98 3.39
CA VAL A 43 -12.11 -7.02 3.68
C VAL A 43 -11.36 -6.76 2.37
N LYS A 44 -10.73 -5.59 2.26
CA LYS A 44 -9.98 -5.20 1.06
C LYS A 44 -8.55 -5.75 1.08
N LYS A 45 -7.98 -5.98 -0.09
CA LYS A 45 -6.55 -6.31 -0.22
C LYS A 45 -5.73 -5.07 0.10
N PRO A 46 -4.60 -5.20 0.82
CA PRO A 46 -3.68 -4.08 1.03
C PRO A 46 -3.15 -3.54 -0.30
N LEU A 47 -3.10 -2.22 -0.43
CA LEU A 47 -2.44 -1.52 -1.54
C LEU A 47 -1.01 -2.04 -1.68
N ALA A 48 -0.64 -2.50 -2.87
CA ALA A 48 0.70 -2.97 -3.18
C ALA A 48 1.39 -1.98 -4.10
N ASN A 49 2.58 -1.51 -3.72
CA ASN A 49 3.41 -0.65 -4.55
C ASN A 49 4.41 -1.50 -5.34
N THR A 50 4.27 -1.55 -6.66
CA THR A 50 5.09 -2.37 -7.56
C THR A 50 6.04 -1.52 -8.42
N SER A 51 6.29 -0.28 -8.00
CA SER A 51 7.16 0.67 -8.70
C SER A 51 8.57 0.13 -8.95
N LYS A 52 9.21 0.61 -10.02
CA LYS A 52 10.55 0.18 -10.47
C LYS A 52 11.28 1.27 -11.22
N LEU A 53 12.61 1.19 -11.25
CA LEU A 53 13.42 1.98 -12.16
C LEU A 53 13.41 1.36 -13.57
N ASN A 54 13.76 2.13 -14.60
CA ASN A 54 14.12 1.55 -15.89
C ASN A 54 15.54 0.97 -15.90
N LEU A 55 16.44 1.54 -15.10
CA LEU A 55 17.83 1.13 -14.90
C LEU A 55 18.15 1.26 -13.42
N ASP A 56 18.86 0.29 -12.85
CA ASP A 56 19.37 0.30 -11.48
C ASP A 56 20.80 0.87 -11.38
N THR A 57 21.51 0.94 -12.50
CA THR A 57 22.83 1.56 -12.62
C THR A 57 22.89 2.48 -13.83
N ILE A 58 23.48 3.66 -13.66
CA ILE A 58 23.73 4.64 -14.73
C ILE A 58 25.11 5.29 -14.55
N LYS A 59 25.64 5.92 -15.61
CA LYS A 59 26.83 6.78 -15.50
C LYS A 59 26.44 8.21 -15.09
N LEU A 60 27.34 8.91 -14.43
CA LEU A 60 27.15 10.30 -14.06
C LEU A 60 26.89 11.15 -15.32
N GLY A 61 25.83 11.97 -15.27
CA GLY A 61 25.36 12.77 -16.40
C GLY A 61 24.12 12.19 -17.10
N GLU A 62 23.88 10.89 -16.97
CA GLU A 62 22.67 10.23 -17.47
C GLU A 62 21.43 10.50 -16.60
N LYS A 63 20.27 10.06 -17.09
CA LYS A 63 18.98 10.18 -16.41
C LYS A 63 18.37 8.80 -16.22
N VAL A 64 17.67 8.60 -15.11
CA VAL A 64 16.86 7.40 -14.85
C VAL A 64 15.37 7.77 -14.82
N LYS A 65 14.52 6.84 -15.27
CA LYS A 65 13.06 6.93 -15.15
C LYS A 65 12.60 6.12 -13.94
N VAL A 66 11.92 6.78 -13.00
CA VAL A 66 11.16 6.16 -11.93
C VAL A 66 9.76 5.85 -12.49
N ARG A 67 9.42 4.58 -12.64
CA ARG A 67 8.11 4.12 -13.12
C ARG A 67 7.28 3.65 -11.93
N CYS A 68 6.23 4.39 -11.63
CA CYS A 68 5.36 4.18 -10.49
C CYS A 68 4.21 3.24 -10.84
N PHE A 69 4.00 2.22 -10.01
CA PHE A 69 2.92 1.24 -10.20
C PHE A 69 2.31 0.88 -8.85
N ALA A 70 1.00 0.65 -8.85
CA ALA A 70 0.26 0.18 -7.69
C ALA A 70 -0.84 -0.82 -8.07
N GLN A 71 -1.21 -1.68 -7.13
CA GLN A 71 -2.22 -2.74 -7.27
C GLN A 71 -3.08 -2.84 -6.00
N ASN A 72 -4.23 -3.51 -6.09
CA ASN A 72 -5.15 -3.86 -4.99
C ASN A 72 -5.92 -2.71 -4.30
N GLY A 73 -5.61 -1.45 -4.58
CA GLY A 73 -6.38 -0.30 -4.07
C GLY A 73 -7.37 0.24 -5.08
N GLU A 74 -8.16 1.22 -4.65
CA GLU A 74 -9.02 1.98 -5.55
C GLU A 74 -8.20 2.90 -6.46
N THR A 75 -8.68 3.07 -7.69
CA THR A 75 -8.10 3.97 -8.69
C THR A 75 -8.90 5.27 -8.80
N PRO A 76 -8.29 6.39 -9.22
CA PRO A 76 -6.91 6.55 -9.64
C PRO A 76 -5.91 6.61 -8.46
N TYR A 77 -4.71 6.10 -8.67
CA TYR A 77 -3.62 6.21 -7.71
C TYR A 77 -2.90 7.55 -7.82
N THR A 78 -2.38 8.05 -6.70
CA THR A 78 -1.42 9.16 -6.69
C THR A 78 -0.07 8.70 -6.16
N PHE A 79 1.00 9.34 -6.63
CA PHE A 79 2.36 8.99 -6.30
C PHE A 79 3.15 10.19 -5.79
N SER A 80 3.89 9.98 -4.71
CA SER A 80 4.97 10.87 -4.28
C SER A 80 6.30 10.16 -4.47
N VAL A 81 7.27 10.84 -5.10
CA VAL A 81 8.62 10.31 -5.33
C VAL A 81 9.61 11.21 -4.60
N GLN A 82 10.44 10.59 -3.78
CA GLN A 82 11.48 11.26 -3.01
C GLN A 82 12.79 10.53 -3.21
N TYR A 83 13.90 11.25 -3.15
CA TYR A 83 15.21 10.65 -3.27
C TYR A 83 16.22 11.31 -2.34
N LYS A 84 17.27 10.57 -2.00
CA LYS A 84 18.43 11.08 -1.26
C LYS A 84 19.66 10.28 -1.66
N LYS A 85 20.85 10.84 -1.45
CA LYS A 85 22.06 10.00 -1.39
C LYS A 85 21.87 8.99 -0.27
N SER A 86 22.30 7.74 -0.45
CA SER A 86 22.05 6.70 0.56
C SER A 86 22.67 7.05 1.93
N THR A 87 23.77 7.81 1.93
CA THR A 87 24.44 8.34 3.14
C THR A 87 23.81 9.60 3.72
N ALA A 88 22.89 10.26 3.01
CA ALA A 88 22.21 11.45 3.50
C ALA A 88 21.00 11.09 4.37
N GLU A 89 20.63 11.99 5.27
CA GLU A 89 19.44 11.84 6.12
C GLU A 89 18.19 12.47 5.49
N LYS A 90 18.36 13.60 4.80
CA LYS A 90 17.26 14.40 4.26
C LYS A 90 16.81 13.89 2.90
N TRP A 91 15.51 13.72 2.76
CA TRP A 91 14.84 13.40 1.50
C TRP A 91 14.53 14.66 0.70
N VAL A 92 14.73 14.60 -0.62
CA VAL A 92 14.31 15.62 -1.57
C VAL A 92 13.08 15.14 -2.31
N ASN A 93 12.06 16.00 -2.45
CA ASN A 93 10.87 15.69 -3.23
C ASN A 93 11.17 15.85 -4.72
N LEU A 94 10.97 14.78 -5.50
CA LEU A 94 10.91 14.83 -6.96
C LEU A 94 9.48 15.09 -7.45
N ALA A 95 8.50 14.50 -6.76
CA ALA A 95 7.07 14.69 -7.02
C ALA A 95 6.27 14.45 -5.74
N VAL A 96 5.14 15.14 -5.58
CA VAL A 96 4.25 15.01 -4.43
C VAL A 96 2.81 14.85 -4.92
N ASN A 97 2.13 13.80 -4.45
CA ASN A 97 0.71 13.49 -4.73
C ASN A 97 0.30 13.64 -6.21
N SER A 98 1.19 13.24 -7.12
CA SER A 98 0.98 13.40 -8.57
C SER A 98 0.17 12.23 -9.13
N THR A 99 -0.68 12.50 -10.11
CA THR A 99 -1.37 11.49 -10.93
C THR A 99 -0.49 10.94 -12.06
N ASN A 100 0.67 11.56 -12.32
CA ASN A 100 1.67 11.02 -13.24
C ASN A 100 2.31 9.76 -12.64
N ASN A 101 2.67 8.81 -13.51
CA ASN A 101 3.28 7.54 -13.11
C ASN A 101 4.72 7.36 -13.63
N ILE A 102 5.29 8.36 -14.29
CA ILE A 102 6.68 8.32 -14.75
C ILE A 102 7.35 9.64 -14.37
N PHE A 103 8.49 9.55 -13.69
CA PHE A 103 9.30 10.70 -13.29
C PHE A 103 10.74 10.50 -13.74
N VAL A 104 11.43 11.59 -14.08
CA VAL A 104 12.82 11.54 -14.52
C VAL A 104 13.70 12.11 -13.41
N LEU A 105 14.66 11.32 -12.93
CA LEU A 105 15.66 11.74 -11.98
C LEU A 105 17.01 11.90 -12.70
N LYS A 106 17.68 13.03 -12.45
CA LYS A 106 19.04 13.29 -12.91
C LYS A 106 19.96 13.44 -11.68
N PRO A 107 20.67 12.37 -11.28
CA PRO A 107 21.61 12.45 -10.16
C PRO A 107 22.75 13.43 -10.40
N THR A 108 23.27 14.01 -9.33
CA THR A 108 24.28 15.07 -9.36
C THR A 108 25.66 14.62 -8.85
N SER A 109 25.79 13.36 -8.45
CA SER A 109 27.06 12.80 -7.95
C SER A 109 27.13 11.30 -8.27
N ALA A 110 28.34 10.80 -8.54
CA ALA A 110 28.61 9.37 -8.68
C ALA A 110 28.58 8.70 -7.30
N THR A 111 27.40 8.27 -6.87
CA THR A 111 27.14 7.61 -5.59
C THR A 111 25.84 6.82 -5.66
N THR A 112 25.50 6.11 -4.59
CA THR A 112 24.23 5.41 -4.47
C THR A 112 23.13 6.35 -3.97
N TYR A 113 21.95 6.22 -4.55
CA TYR A 113 20.74 6.95 -4.14
C TYR A 113 19.66 5.99 -3.69
N ASP A 114 18.96 6.35 -2.62
CA ASP A 114 17.70 5.74 -2.22
C ASP A 114 16.57 6.55 -2.85
N ILE A 115 15.63 5.87 -3.51
CA ILE A 115 14.45 6.47 -4.14
C ILE A 115 13.21 5.85 -3.51
N ARG A 116 12.48 6.64 -2.74
CA ARG A 116 11.22 6.23 -2.11
C ARG A 116 10.05 6.65 -2.97
N VAL A 117 9.26 5.66 -3.40
CA VAL A 117 7.95 5.87 -4.02
C VAL A 117 6.86 5.59 -2.99
N THR A 118 5.96 6.54 -2.80
CA THR A 118 4.75 6.38 -1.99
C THR A 118 3.55 6.37 -2.92
N ALA A 119 2.83 5.26 -2.97
CA ALA A 119 1.56 5.13 -3.67
C ALA A 119 0.41 5.34 -2.68
N LYS A 120 -0.63 6.07 -3.10
CA LYS A 120 -1.84 6.30 -2.32
C LYS A 120 -3.08 6.03 -3.18
N SER A 121 -4.05 5.31 -2.64
CA SER A 121 -5.39 5.15 -3.23
C SER A 121 -6.41 6.10 -2.59
N PRO A 122 -7.55 6.39 -3.25
CA PRO A 122 -8.59 7.28 -2.75
C PRO A 122 -9.19 6.85 -1.40
N ASP A 123 -9.30 5.54 -1.16
CA ASP A 123 -9.77 4.96 0.11
C ASP A 123 -8.76 5.10 1.28
N GLY A 124 -7.67 5.84 1.07
CA GLY A 124 -6.71 6.19 2.12
C GLY A 124 -5.60 5.18 2.34
N GLN A 125 -5.57 4.05 1.62
CA GLN A 125 -4.46 3.11 1.72
C GLN A 125 -3.17 3.73 1.16
N VAL A 126 -2.05 3.41 1.81
CA VAL A 126 -0.73 3.93 1.45
C VAL A 126 0.28 2.78 1.42
N ALA A 127 1.07 2.71 0.35
CA ALA A 127 2.13 1.72 0.19
C ALA A 127 3.44 2.39 -0.24
N LYS A 128 4.50 2.15 0.54
CA LYS A 128 5.84 2.70 0.29
C LYS A 128 6.76 1.62 -0.27
N LYS A 129 7.59 1.99 -1.23
CA LYS A 129 8.68 1.15 -1.75
C LYS A 129 9.93 1.98 -1.92
N THR A 130 11.05 1.47 -1.43
CA THR A 130 12.38 2.06 -1.66
C THR A 130 13.09 1.29 -2.76
N LEU A 131 13.68 2.01 -3.70
CA LEU A 131 14.48 1.52 -4.81
C LEU A 131 15.89 2.06 -4.65
N THR A 132 16.88 1.33 -5.14
CA THR A 132 18.29 1.74 -5.12
C THR A 132 18.74 2.04 -6.54
N LEU A 133 19.44 3.17 -6.71
CA LEU A 133 20.11 3.55 -7.95
C LEU A 133 21.61 3.71 -7.67
N THR A 134 22.45 3.00 -8.41
CA THR A 134 23.90 3.19 -8.39
C THR A 134 24.32 4.14 -9.52
N VAL A 135 25.08 5.18 -9.18
CA VAL A 135 25.64 6.10 -10.17
C VAL A 135 27.14 5.96 -10.19
N THR A 136 27.70 5.51 -11.31
CA THR A 136 29.14 5.39 -11.50
C THR A 136 29.72 6.64 -12.15
N LYS A 137 31.05 6.78 -12.12
CA LYS A 137 31.73 7.77 -12.96
C LYS A 137 31.56 7.47 -14.45
#